data_AF-A0A2D7K037-F1
#
_entry.id   AF-A0A2D7K037-F1
#
_cell.length_a   1.000
_cell.length_b   1.000
_cell.length_c   1.000
_cell.angle_alpha   90.00
_cell.angle_beta   90.00
_cell.angle_gamma   90.00
#
_symmetry.space_group_name_H-M   'P 1'
#
loop_
_entity.id
_entity.type
_entity.pdbx_description
1 polymer ?
#
loop_
_entity_poly.entity_id
_entity_poly.type
_entity_poly.pdbx_seq_one_letter_code
_entity_poly.pdbx_strand_id
1 'polypeptide(L)'
;MRQQRNKNLRLGFVPTMGALHDGHLSLVDIAQKASDGVVVSIFVDSTQFDNAKDLQNYPNTLNLDLQQLRKAGVMAVFGPAAAEIYAMDSEIIVETTQLANQLLGAVRPGHFCGVTTVVCKLFNIVQPDLAVFGEKDYQQLHVIRRMVRDLHIPGMPHSVVMLNVNA
;
A
#
# COMPACT_ATOMS: atom_id res chain seq x y z
N MET A 1 -21.42 -11.77 -6.83
CA MET A 1 -20.14 -12.48 -6.62
C MET A 1 -19.24 -12.13 -7.78
N ARG A 2 -18.09 -11.45 -7.56
CA ARG A 2 -17.10 -11.21 -8.63
C ARG A 2 -16.75 -12.57 -9.26
N GLN A 3 -16.64 -12.62 -10.59
CA GLN A 3 -16.28 -13.83 -11.34
C GLN A 3 -15.18 -14.61 -10.61
N GLN A 4 -15.36 -15.92 -10.54
CA GLN A 4 -14.45 -16.85 -9.86
C GLN A 4 -13.00 -16.50 -10.22
N ARG A 5 -12.29 -15.82 -9.32
CA ARG A 5 -10.83 -15.81 -9.33
C ARG A 5 -10.42 -17.27 -9.46
N ASN A 6 -9.51 -17.55 -10.37
CA ASN A 6 -8.97 -18.90 -10.47
C ASN A 6 -8.32 -19.19 -9.11
N LYS A 7 -8.97 -20.04 -8.29
CA LYS A 7 -8.65 -20.20 -6.85
C LYS A 7 -7.23 -20.72 -6.60
N ASN A 8 -6.53 -21.10 -7.67
CA ASN A 8 -5.19 -21.65 -7.64
C ASN A 8 -4.10 -20.59 -7.91
N LEU A 9 -4.44 -19.34 -8.25
CA LEU A 9 -3.46 -18.27 -8.48
C LEU A 9 -3.44 -17.28 -7.31
N ARG A 10 -2.26 -17.12 -6.72
CA ARG A 10 -1.95 -16.14 -5.68
C ARG A 10 -1.52 -14.82 -6.29
N LEU A 11 -2.15 -13.73 -5.85
CA LEU A 11 -1.85 -12.36 -6.25
C LEU A 11 -1.10 -11.65 -5.11
N GLY A 12 0.13 -11.25 -5.39
CA GLY A 12 0.94 -10.37 -4.54
C GLY A 12 0.66 -8.90 -4.83
N PHE A 13 0.76 -8.06 -3.80
CA PHE A 13 0.56 -6.62 -3.93
C PHE A 13 1.63 -5.82 -3.19
N VAL A 14 2.19 -4.80 -3.87
CA VAL A 14 3.13 -3.84 -3.27
C VAL A 14 2.56 -2.44 -3.44
N PRO A 15 1.96 -1.85 -2.39
CA PRO A 15 1.50 -0.48 -2.46
C PRO A 15 2.66 0.51 -2.30
N THR A 16 2.77 1.47 -3.22
CA THR A 16 3.80 2.53 -3.20
C THR A 16 3.20 3.88 -3.56
N MET A 17 3.94 4.95 -3.27
CA MET A 17 3.64 6.31 -3.75
C MET A 17 4.45 6.69 -5.00
N GLY A 18 5.18 5.74 -5.61
CA GLY A 18 6.14 6.04 -6.70
C GLY A 18 7.54 6.37 -6.16
N ALA A 19 8.35 7.08 -6.96
CA ALA A 19 9.74 7.41 -6.62
C ALA A 19 10.55 6.15 -6.25
N LEU A 20 10.47 5.13 -7.13
CA LEU A 20 10.96 3.80 -6.82
C LEU A 20 12.49 3.78 -6.72
N HIS A 21 12.97 2.95 -5.80
CA HIS A 21 14.37 2.71 -5.51
C HIS A 21 14.55 1.23 -5.14
N ASP A 22 15.79 0.78 -4.89
CA ASP A 22 16.13 -0.64 -4.69
C ASP A 22 15.32 -1.32 -3.57
N GLY A 23 15.08 -0.60 -2.48
CA GLY A 23 14.16 -1.05 -1.42
C GLY A 23 12.76 -1.43 -1.95
N HIS A 24 12.15 -0.62 -2.81
CA HIS A 24 10.86 -0.95 -3.42
C HIS A 24 10.94 -2.17 -4.35
N LEU A 25 12.01 -2.27 -5.15
CA LEU A 25 12.22 -3.40 -6.05
C LEU A 25 12.45 -4.72 -5.30
N SER A 26 13.05 -4.65 -4.11
CA SER A 26 13.20 -5.79 -3.21
C SER A 26 11.85 -6.28 -2.68
N LEU A 27 10.91 -5.37 -2.36
CA LEU A 27 9.54 -5.76 -1.99
C LEU A 27 8.81 -6.46 -3.16
N VAL A 28 9.06 -6.02 -4.40
CA VAL A 28 8.53 -6.66 -5.62
C VAL A 28 9.10 -8.06 -5.79
N ASP A 29 10.42 -8.24 -5.65
CA ASP A 29 11.08 -9.56 -5.73
C ASP A 29 10.54 -10.53 -4.65
N ILE A 30 10.34 -10.03 -3.43
CA ILE A 30 9.70 -10.79 -2.35
C ILE A 30 8.28 -11.21 -2.73
N ALA A 31 7.47 -10.29 -3.25
CA ALA A 31 6.11 -10.57 -3.66
C ALA A 31 6.08 -11.62 -4.78
N GLN A 32 7.00 -11.56 -5.74
CA GLN A 32 7.10 -12.53 -6.84
C GLN A 32 7.45 -13.94 -6.37
N LYS A 33 8.31 -14.08 -5.35
CA LYS A 33 8.65 -15.40 -4.78
C LYS A 33 7.48 -16.05 -4.04
N ALA A 34 6.50 -15.25 -3.60
CA ALA A 34 5.37 -15.72 -2.79
C ALA A 34 4.04 -15.78 -3.55
N SER A 35 3.99 -15.36 -4.82
CA SER A 35 2.76 -15.24 -5.61
C SER A 35 2.97 -15.61 -7.08
N ASP A 36 1.89 -15.89 -7.80
CA ASP A 36 1.92 -16.16 -9.24
C ASP A 36 1.93 -14.87 -10.08
N GLY A 37 1.71 -13.72 -9.45
CA GLY A 37 1.65 -12.43 -10.10
C GLY A 37 1.66 -11.30 -9.10
N VAL A 38 2.32 -10.19 -9.45
CA VAL A 38 2.43 -9.01 -8.58
C VAL A 38 1.79 -7.80 -9.22
N VAL A 39 0.93 -7.14 -8.46
CA VAL A 39 0.42 -5.80 -8.75
C VAL A 39 1.18 -4.79 -7.90
N VAL A 40 1.56 -3.67 -8.49
CA VAL A 40 2.13 -2.54 -7.74
C VAL A 40 1.23 -1.34 -7.89
N SER A 41 0.86 -0.67 -6.79
CA SER A 41 0.21 0.63 -6.90
C SER A 41 1.22 1.75 -6.87
N ILE A 42 0.99 2.78 -7.68
CA ILE A 42 1.71 4.07 -7.61
C ILE A 42 0.64 5.13 -7.39
N PHE A 43 0.51 5.58 -6.14
CA PHE A 43 -0.48 6.58 -5.77
C PHE A 43 0.04 7.48 -4.64
N VAL A 44 0.29 8.75 -4.95
CA VAL A 44 0.66 9.77 -3.95
C VAL A 44 -0.62 10.23 -3.25
N ASP A 45 -0.83 9.74 -2.04
CA ASP A 45 -2.01 10.07 -1.25
C ASP A 45 -1.79 11.36 -0.45
N SER A 46 -2.39 12.45 -0.92
CA SER A 46 -2.26 13.77 -0.28
C SER A 46 -2.73 13.79 1.17
N THR A 47 -3.60 12.87 1.60
CA THR A 47 -4.11 12.81 2.99
C THR A 47 -3.05 12.38 4.00
N GLN A 48 -1.94 11.80 3.54
CA GLN A 48 -0.82 11.37 4.38
C GLN A 48 0.24 12.46 4.59
N PHE A 49 0.08 13.60 3.94
CA PHE A 49 1.00 14.74 4.03
C PHE A 49 0.44 15.78 5.00
N ASP A 50 1.18 16.02 6.07
CA ASP A 50 0.99 17.08 7.06
C ASP A 50 1.55 18.43 6.60
N ASN A 51 2.39 18.43 5.56
CA ASN A 51 3.03 19.62 5.00
C ASN A 51 2.80 19.70 3.49
N ALA A 52 2.13 20.77 3.05
CA ALA A 52 1.84 21.01 1.64
C ALA A 52 3.10 21.15 0.77
N LYS A 53 4.22 21.63 1.33
CA LYS A 53 5.50 21.71 0.59
C LYS A 53 6.07 20.32 0.31
N ASP A 54 5.91 19.38 1.24
CA ASP A 54 6.41 18.01 1.06
C ASP A 54 5.60 17.29 -0.02
N LEU A 55 4.29 17.54 -0.09
CA LEU A 55 3.45 17.07 -1.19
C LEU A 55 3.85 17.70 -2.54
N GLN A 56 4.06 19.02 -2.56
CA GLN A 56 4.44 19.75 -3.79
C GLN A 56 5.81 19.31 -4.32
N ASN A 57 6.75 19.00 -3.42
CA ASN A 57 8.11 18.58 -3.77
C ASN A 57 8.24 17.06 -3.95
N TYR A 58 7.15 16.29 -3.79
CA TYR A 58 7.22 14.85 -3.93
C TYR A 58 7.64 14.48 -5.36
N PRO A 59 8.67 13.62 -5.55
CA PRO A 59 9.20 13.34 -6.88
C PRO A 59 8.14 12.74 -7.82
N ASN A 60 7.97 13.33 -8.99
CA ASN A 60 7.16 12.75 -10.06
C ASN A 60 8.06 12.00 -11.05
N THR A 61 8.15 10.68 -10.86
CA THR A 61 9.05 9.79 -11.63
C THR A 61 8.30 8.68 -12.36
N LEU A 62 7.00 8.86 -12.64
CA LEU A 62 6.13 7.79 -13.13
C LEU A 62 6.71 7.02 -14.34
N ASN A 63 7.27 7.73 -15.33
CA ASN A 63 7.87 7.07 -16.50
C ASN A 63 9.07 6.18 -16.14
N LEU A 64 9.92 6.63 -15.21
CA LEU A 64 11.05 5.84 -14.71
C LEU A 64 10.55 4.65 -13.89
N ASP A 65 9.57 4.87 -13.02
CA ASP A 65 8.97 3.83 -12.18
C ASP A 65 8.36 2.71 -13.04
N LEU A 66 7.59 3.06 -14.07
CA LEU A 66 7.02 2.08 -15.01
C LEU A 66 8.10 1.28 -15.76
N GLN A 67 9.23 1.90 -16.11
CA GLN A 67 10.35 1.18 -16.72
C GLN A 67 11.00 0.20 -15.75
N GLN A 68 11.21 0.60 -14.49
CA GLN A 68 11.76 -0.27 -13.45
C GLN A 68 10.84 -1.47 -13.18
N LEU A 69 9.54 -1.23 -13.00
CA LEU A 69 8.55 -2.29 -12.75
C LEU A 69 8.38 -3.24 -13.93
N ARG A 70 8.44 -2.72 -15.17
CA ARG A 70 8.44 -3.57 -16.37
C ARG A 70 9.66 -4.49 -16.41
N LYS A 71 10.86 -3.96 -16.12
CA LYS A 71 12.09 -4.77 -16.04
C LYS A 71 12.02 -5.81 -14.92
N ALA A 72 11.38 -5.46 -13.79
CA ALA A 72 11.16 -6.37 -12.68
C ALA A 72 10.11 -7.44 -12.96
N GLY A 73 9.38 -7.40 -14.10
CA GLY A 73 8.36 -8.42 -14.42
C GLY A 73 7.06 -8.28 -13.61
N VAL A 74 6.71 -7.06 -13.19
CA VAL A 74 5.43 -6.78 -12.53
C VAL A 74 4.28 -7.00 -13.51
N MET A 75 3.24 -7.70 -13.05
CA MET A 75 2.10 -8.11 -13.88
C MET A 75 1.24 -6.91 -14.28
N ALA A 76 0.98 -6.00 -13.34
CA ALA A 76 0.23 -4.78 -13.60
C ALA A 76 0.62 -3.67 -12.63
N VAL A 77 0.48 -2.42 -13.10
CA VAL A 77 0.63 -1.23 -12.27
C VAL A 77 -0.73 -0.57 -12.13
N PHE A 78 -1.16 -0.35 -10.89
CA PHE A 78 -2.37 0.40 -10.56
C PHE A 78 -2.01 1.83 -10.21
N GLY A 79 -2.17 2.75 -11.17
CA GLY A 79 -1.89 4.18 -11.01
C GLY A 79 -3.16 5.02 -11.11
N PRO A 80 -4.04 5.03 -10.09
CA PRO A 80 -5.31 5.75 -10.13
C PRO A 80 -5.12 7.27 -9.99
N ALA A 81 -6.07 8.02 -10.53
CA ALA A 81 -6.25 9.42 -10.16
C ALA A 81 -6.84 9.54 -8.74
N ALA A 82 -6.57 10.65 -8.05
CA ALA A 82 -7.08 10.87 -6.69
C ALA A 82 -8.62 10.77 -6.61
N ALA A 83 -9.33 11.27 -7.62
CA ALA A 83 -10.79 11.21 -7.70
C ALA A 83 -11.35 9.78 -7.85
N GLU A 84 -10.55 8.81 -8.31
CA GLU A 84 -10.94 7.40 -8.40
C GLU A 84 -10.81 6.67 -7.05
N ILE A 85 -9.98 7.20 -6.14
CA ILE A 85 -9.81 6.69 -4.78
C ILE A 85 -10.73 7.43 -3.79
N TYR A 86 -10.86 8.74 -3.98
CA TYR A 86 -11.62 9.66 -3.14
C TYR A 86 -12.68 10.36 -3.97
N ALA A 87 -13.92 9.85 -3.91
CA ALA A 87 -15.08 10.61 -4.38
C ALA A 87 -15.17 11.94 -3.61
N MET A 88 -15.69 12.99 -4.26
CA MET A 88 -15.77 14.34 -3.66
C MET A 88 -16.52 14.38 -2.33
N ASP A 89 -17.44 13.45 -2.11
CA ASP A 89 -18.29 13.30 -0.92
C ASP A 89 -17.87 12.11 -0.04
N SER A 90 -16.61 11.64 -0.16
CA SER A 90 -16.11 10.55 0.69
C SER A 90 -16.10 10.95 2.16
N GLU A 91 -16.98 10.34 2.96
CA GLU A 91 -17.07 10.55 4.41
C GLU A 91 -16.34 9.47 5.22
N ILE A 92 -16.20 8.27 4.66
CA ILE A 92 -15.70 7.11 5.40
C ILE A 92 -14.17 7.17 5.53
N ILE A 93 -13.72 7.13 6.78
CA ILE A 93 -12.32 6.95 7.17
C ILE A 93 -12.13 5.61 7.89
N VAL A 94 -10.90 5.12 7.86
CA VAL A 94 -10.46 3.99 8.68
C VAL A 94 -9.39 4.52 9.62
N GLU A 95 -9.51 4.21 10.91
CA GLU A 95 -8.55 4.66 11.91
C GLU A 95 -8.49 3.68 13.08
N THR A 96 -7.30 3.49 13.66
CA THR A 96 -7.17 2.77 14.93
C THR A 96 -7.42 3.71 16.11
N THR A 97 -8.14 3.26 17.12
CA THR A 97 -8.50 4.10 18.28
C THR A 97 -7.32 4.59 19.13
N GLN A 98 -6.16 3.91 19.09
CA GLN A 98 -5.00 4.24 19.93
C GLN A 98 -3.67 4.29 19.16
N LEU A 99 -3.34 3.26 18.37
CA LEU A 99 -2.01 3.12 17.75
C LEU A 99 -1.65 4.25 16.79
N ALA A 100 -2.65 4.79 16.09
CA ALA A 100 -2.51 5.91 15.16
C ALA A 100 -2.17 7.24 15.85
N ASN A 101 -2.41 7.34 17.17
CA ASN A 101 -2.23 8.57 17.93
C ASN A 101 -1.01 8.53 18.88
N GLN A 102 -0.17 7.50 18.76
CA GLN A 102 1.06 7.32 19.55
C GLN A 102 2.30 7.53 18.68
N LEU A 103 3.48 7.71 19.30
CA LEU A 103 4.78 7.79 18.61
C LEU A 103 4.76 8.76 17.41
N LEU A 104 5.01 8.29 16.18
CA LEU A 104 5.00 9.14 14.97
C LEU A 104 3.63 9.77 14.74
N GLY A 105 2.54 9.11 15.15
CA GLY A 105 1.18 9.62 15.05
C GLY A 105 0.92 10.83 15.95
N ALA A 106 1.62 10.93 17.08
CA ALA A 106 1.59 12.11 17.93
C ALA A 106 2.36 13.29 17.30
N VAL A 107 3.39 12.99 16.50
CA VAL A 107 4.19 13.99 15.76
C VAL A 107 3.48 14.44 14.48
N ARG A 108 2.75 13.53 13.82
CA ARG A 108 2.03 13.74 12.56
C ARG A 108 0.55 13.37 12.71
N PRO A 109 -0.26 14.20 13.41
CA PRO A 109 -1.68 13.91 13.62
C PRO A 109 -2.42 13.65 12.30
N GLY A 110 -3.23 12.60 12.26
CA GLY A 110 -4.01 12.21 11.07
C GLY A 110 -3.23 11.41 10.01
N HIS A 111 -1.90 11.36 10.05
CA HIS A 111 -1.09 10.63 9.05
C HIS A 111 -1.52 9.16 8.90
N PHE A 112 -1.65 8.44 10.02
CA PHE A 112 -2.04 7.02 9.99
C PHE A 112 -3.51 6.79 9.63
N CYS A 113 -4.38 7.77 9.84
CA CYS A 113 -5.76 7.74 9.34
C CYS A 113 -5.77 7.76 7.81
N GLY A 114 -4.97 8.63 7.18
CA GLY A 114 -4.77 8.63 5.73
C GLY A 114 -4.22 7.28 5.22
N VAL A 115 -3.14 6.79 5.85
CA VAL A 115 -2.53 5.49 5.51
C VAL A 115 -3.54 4.34 5.57
N THR A 116 -4.28 4.19 6.68
CA THR A 116 -5.23 3.09 6.82
C THR A 116 -6.42 3.23 5.88
N THR A 117 -6.91 4.44 5.68
CA THR A 117 -8.00 4.71 4.74
C THR A 117 -7.63 4.31 3.31
N VAL A 118 -6.47 4.74 2.82
CA VAL A 118 -6.05 4.40 1.45
C VAL A 118 -5.71 2.92 1.30
N VAL A 119 -5.00 2.32 2.26
CA VAL A 119 -4.61 0.91 2.17
C VAL A 119 -5.85 0.02 2.24
N CYS A 120 -6.86 0.36 3.04
CA CYS A 120 -8.14 -0.35 3.06
C CYS A 120 -8.83 -0.28 1.69
N LYS A 121 -8.91 0.91 1.08
CA LYS A 121 -9.46 1.09 -0.27
C LYS A 121 -8.69 0.26 -1.30
N LEU A 122 -7.36 0.30 -1.29
CA LEU A 122 -6.51 -0.47 -2.20
C LEU A 122 -6.71 -1.99 -2.04
N PHE A 123 -6.82 -2.50 -0.81
CA PHE A 123 -7.13 -3.91 -0.58
C PHE A 123 -8.52 -4.31 -1.09
N ASN A 124 -9.53 -3.45 -0.95
CA ASN A 124 -10.86 -3.70 -1.49
C ASN A 124 -10.89 -3.69 -3.02
N ILE A 125 -10.08 -2.85 -3.66
CA ILE A 125 -9.98 -2.75 -5.13
C ILE A 125 -9.21 -3.95 -5.69
N VAL A 126 -7.97 -4.15 -5.23
CA VAL A 126 -7.01 -5.13 -5.77
C VAL A 126 -7.33 -6.56 -5.31
N GLN A 127 -7.85 -6.73 -4.09
CA GLN A 127 -8.14 -8.03 -3.47
C GLN A 127 -6.96 -9.03 -3.54
N PRO A 128 -5.76 -8.66 -3.07
CA PRO A 128 -4.61 -9.55 -3.14
C PRO A 128 -4.65 -10.63 -2.05
N ASP A 129 -3.93 -11.73 -2.25
CA ASP A 129 -3.80 -12.79 -1.23
C ASP A 129 -2.63 -12.52 -0.27
N LEU A 130 -1.68 -11.70 -0.69
CA LEU A 130 -0.62 -11.18 0.16
C LEU A 130 -0.25 -9.76 -0.23
N ALA A 131 0.18 -8.97 0.75
CA ALA A 131 0.70 -7.63 0.53
C ALA A 131 2.05 -7.46 1.24
N VAL A 132 3.00 -6.82 0.57
CA VAL A 132 4.38 -6.65 1.04
C VAL A 132 4.63 -5.18 1.33
N PHE A 133 5.15 -4.90 2.53
CA PHE A 133 5.46 -3.55 3.00
C PHE A 133 6.88 -3.54 3.58
N GLY A 134 7.57 -2.41 3.45
CA GLY A 134 8.89 -2.24 4.06
C GLY A 134 8.82 -2.06 5.57
N GLU A 135 9.87 -2.49 6.28
CA GLU A 135 9.98 -2.36 7.74
C GLU A 135 10.51 -1.00 8.21
N LYS A 136 11.04 -0.18 7.28
CA LYS A 136 11.54 1.17 7.55
C LYS A 136 10.50 2.00 8.32
N ASP A 137 9.22 1.87 7.97
CA ASP A 137 8.09 2.50 8.64
C ASP A 137 7.39 1.51 9.59
N TYR A 138 8.09 1.07 10.63
CA TYR A 138 7.65 0.01 11.55
C TYR A 138 6.27 0.26 12.19
N GLN A 139 5.96 1.52 12.54
CA GLN A 139 4.66 1.87 13.11
C GLN A 139 3.54 1.77 12.07
N GLN A 140 3.76 2.25 10.84
CA GLN A 140 2.81 2.08 9.74
C GLN A 140 2.45 0.61 9.57
N LEU A 141 3.46 -0.24 9.56
CA LEU A 141 3.29 -1.68 9.42
C LEU A 141 2.43 -2.28 10.54
N HIS A 142 2.65 -1.87 11.80
CA HIS A 142 1.83 -2.30 12.94
C HIS A 142 0.38 -1.82 12.85
N VAL A 143 0.18 -0.57 12.42
CA VAL A 143 -1.15 0.00 12.21
C VAL A 143 -1.91 -0.75 11.10
N ILE A 144 -1.24 -1.05 9.98
CA ILE A 144 -1.83 -1.82 8.87
C ILE A 144 -2.17 -3.24 9.31
N ARG A 145 -1.30 -3.91 10.06
CA ARG A 145 -1.62 -5.24 10.64
C ARG A 145 -2.85 -5.20 11.53
N ARG A 146 -2.95 -4.17 12.38
CA ARG A 146 -4.09 -3.99 13.26
C ARG A 146 -5.38 -3.84 12.45
N MET A 147 -5.35 -3.00 11.41
CA MET A 147 -6.47 -2.79 10.50
C MET A 147 -6.89 -4.08 9.80
N VAL A 148 -5.96 -4.82 9.20
CA VAL A 148 -6.25 -6.09 8.49
C VAL A 148 -6.95 -7.09 9.41
N ARG A 149 -6.45 -7.22 10.64
CA ARG A 149 -7.01 -8.12 11.65
C ARG A 149 -8.39 -7.66 12.11
N ASP A 150 -8.54 -6.39 12.49
CA ASP A 150 -9.76 -5.89 13.12
C ASP A 150 -10.92 -5.77 12.12
N LEU A 151 -10.62 -5.47 10.86
CA LEU A 151 -11.62 -5.40 9.78
C LEU A 151 -11.85 -6.73 9.06
N HIS A 152 -11.18 -7.82 9.48
CA HIS A 152 -11.30 -9.15 8.87
C HIS A 152 -11.10 -9.12 7.34
N ILE A 153 -10.08 -8.40 6.88
CA ILE A 153 -9.85 -8.22 5.43
C ILE A 153 -9.64 -9.60 4.79
N PRO A 154 -10.50 -10.01 3.84
CA PRO A 154 -10.52 -11.37 3.31
C PRO A 154 -9.25 -11.69 2.53
N GLY A 155 -8.80 -12.95 2.60
CA GLY A 155 -7.57 -13.39 1.95
C GLY A 155 -6.28 -13.03 2.69
N MET A 156 -6.37 -12.27 3.79
CA MET A 156 -5.20 -11.79 4.54
C MET A 156 -5.00 -12.32 5.99
N PRO A 157 -5.43 -13.53 6.38
CA PRO A 157 -5.06 -14.05 7.69
C PRO A 157 -3.57 -14.44 7.65
N HIS A 158 -2.71 -13.59 8.21
CA HIS A 158 -1.24 -13.73 8.29
C HIS A 158 -0.43 -13.33 7.04
N SER A 159 -1.07 -12.82 5.97
CA SER A 159 -0.47 -12.59 4.65
C SER A 159 0.10 -11.19 4.40
N VAL A 160 0.21 -10.33 5.42
CA VAL A 160 1.13 -9.19 5.34
C VAL A 160 2.53 -9.78 5.51
N VAL A 161 3.09 -10.23 4.39
CA VAL A 161 4.43 -10.84 4.37
C VAL A 161 5.42 -9.74 4.71
N MET A 162 5.80 -9.74 5.97
CA MET A 162 7.02 -9.14 6.46
C MET A 162 8.17 -9.92 5.88
N LEU A 163 9.03 -9.27 5.12
CA LEU A 163 10.40 -9.71 5.13
C LEU A 163 11.25 -8.48 5.43
N ASN A 164 12.17 -8.68 6.36
CA ASN A 164 13.18 -7.74 6.75
C ASN A 164 14.05 -7.45 5.53
N VAL A 165 13.76 -6.34 4.85
CA VAL A 165 14.66 -5.81 3.83
C VAL A 165 15.48 -4.76 4.53
N ASN A 166 16.67 -5.15 5.00
CA ASN A 166 17.72 -4.19 5.27
C ASN A 166 18.05 -3.53 3.94
N ALA A 167 17.49 -2.33 3.72
CA ALA A 167 17.95 -1.41 2.69
C ALA A 167 18.99 -0.48 3.31
#